data_AF-A0A0E3UJR0-F1
#
_entry.id   AF-A0A0E3UJR0-F1
#
_cell.length_a   1.000
_cell.length_b   1.000
_cell.length_c   1.000
_cell.angle_alpha   90.00
_cell.angle_beta   90.00
_cell.angle_gamma   90.00
#
_symmetry.space_group_name_H-M   'P 1'
#
loop_
_entity.id
_entity.type
_entity.pdbx_description
1 polymer ?
#
loop_
_entity_poly.entity_id
_entity_poly.type
_entity_poly.pdbx_seq_one_letter_code
_entity_poly.pdbx_strand_id
1 'polypeptide(L)'
;MYSQAVTRTAQDVFGRWIQWQKILADLPLAKASLAIDDAFWERFTLNRCAPHHPLGSPALLFFNEAFTTDRAAALHELHALFDHDLPGLLEYLKANGLLSPAIDSLEAGLPVGAVIDKYRRFADVIYDFTDPALKAAACFALGNRIFDFCLGAESHEAFRSLLARTEDRPFARLLHSLLWQHLSADGWRDWHLSCLEALRAQSLQGRTVVYPAGGCDFYQLLRHGIYNIEVIDPFLPSQGDYYSEGWSWLISAQTLGDCITIPCGDHGLVLRRESHQSLATFEALLSTGETAVLERCKVCWGVYSDMNERRLGTLTLHRRFTETHDFAADESRAVLVSFNELFLFATSRERAGWGLDLDSLDPSRVLHVKQLRAPASIETLCRLRAAEALPFHFINLGSCAT
;
A
#
# COMPACT_ATOMS: atom_id res chain seq x y z
N MET A 1 -6.75 -26.53 -35.30
CA MET A 1 -7.87 -26.88 -34.39
C MET A 1 -8.07 -25.69 -33.48
N TYR A 2 -9.26 -25.07 -33.48
CA TYR A 2 -9.56 -24.07 -32.46
C TYR A 2 -9.76 -24.81 -31.15
N SER A 3 -8.93 -24.47 -30.16
CA SER A 3 -9.10 -24.90 -28.77
C SER A 3 -10.53 -24.59 -28.30
N GLN A 4 -11.14 -25.51 -27.53
CA GLN A 4 -12.46 -25.26 -26.93
C GLN A 4 -12.33 -24.23 -25.81
N ALA A 5 -13.33 -23.34 -25.69
CA ALA A 5 -13.37 -22.36 -24.60
C ALA A 5 -13.40 -23.07 -23.24
N VAL A 6 -12.59 -22.60 -22.30
CA VAL A 6 -12.45 -23.18 -20.96
C VAL A 6 -13.05 -22.24 -19.93
N THR A 7 -13.78 -22.81 -18.96
CA THR A 7 -14.24 -22.07 -17.77
C THR A 7 -13.33 -22.42 -16.59
N ARG A 8 -12.83 -21.39 -15.90
CA ARG A 8 -12.05 -21.50 -14.66
C ARG A 8 -12.79 -20.82 -13.51
N THR A 9 -12.51 -21.24 -12.28
CA THR A 9 -12.99 -20.54 -11.10
C THR A 9 -12.08 -19.37 -10.73
N ALA A 10 -12.56 -18.45 -9.89
CA ALA A 10 -11.71 -17.43 -9.29
C ALA A 10 -10.49 -18.04 -8.56
N GLN A 11 -10.65 -19.19 -7.90
CA GLN A 11 -9.54 -19.85 -7.20
C GLN A 11 -8.48 -20.37 -8.17
N ASP A 12 -8.86 -20.89 -9.34
CA ASP A 12 -7.91 -21.39 -10.35
C ASP A 12 -7.08 -20.27 -10.99
N VAL A 13 -7.61 -19.04 -11.00
CA VAL A 13 -6.98 -17.89 -11.64
C VAL A 13 -6.19 -17.07 -10.64
N PHE A 14 -6.82 -16.69 -9.52
CA PHE A 14 -6.26 -15.77 -8.55
C PHE A 14 -5.57 -16.48 -7.38
N GLY A 15 -5.91 -17.74 -7.10
CA GLY A 15 -5.19 -18.61 -6.17
C GLY A 15 -4.88 -17.97 -4.82
N ARG A 16 -3.60 -17.85 -4.50
CA ARG A 16 -3.09 -17.23 -3.27
C ARG A 16 -3.47 -15.75 -3.13
N TRP A 17 -3.72 -15.04 -4.23
CA TRP A 17 -4.07 -13.62 -4.22
C TRP A 17 -5.35 -13.33 -3.44
N ILE A 18 -6.34 -14.23 -3.55
CA ILE A 18 -7.61 -14.13 -2.81
C ILE A 18 -7.36 -14.18 -1.30
N GLN A 19 -6.39 -14.97 -0.85
CA GLN A 19 -6.08 -15.17 0.57
C GLN A 19 -5.22 -14.04 1.14
N TRP A 20 -4.40 -13.42 0.29
CA TRP A 20 -3.47 -12.39 0.70
C TRP A 20 -4.11 -11.03 0.87
N GLN A 21 -5.07 -10.69 0.01
CA GLN A 21 -5.68 -9.36 0.03
C GLN A 21 -6.68 -9.24 1.18
N LYS A 22 -6.58 -8.14 1.91
CA LYS A 22 -7.54 -7.77 2.95
C LYS A 22 -8.15 -6.41 2.64
N ILE A 23 -9.32 -6.18 3.21
CA ILE A 23 -9.98 -4.88 3.18
C ILE A 23 -10.12 -4.43 4.62
N LEU A 24 -9.52 -3.29 4.91
CA LEU A 24 -9.44 -2.73 6.24
C LEU A 24 -10.20 -1.40 6.25
N ALA A 25 -11.10 -1.24 7.23
CA ALA A 25 -11.71 0.04 7.52
C ALA A 25 -10.76 0.88 8.38
N ASP A 26 -10.96 2.20 8.38
CA ASP A 26 -10.24 3.08 9.29
C ASP A 26 -10.58 2.72 10.73
N LEU A 27 -9.56 2.58 11.57
CA LEU A 27 -9.69 2.32 12.99
C LEU A 27 -9.18 3.54 13.76
N PRO A 28 -10.03 4.26 14.51
CA PRO A 28 -9.55 5.26 15.45
C PRO A 28 -8.63 4.60 16.48
N LEU A 29 -7.35 4.93 16.46
CA LEU A 29 -6.34 4.30 17.31
C LEU A 29 -6.62 4.56 18.79
N ALA A 30 -7.20 5.72 19.12
CA ALA A 30 -7.64 6.02 20.48
C ALA A 30 -8.74 5.05 20.98
N LYS A 31 -9.47 4.37 20.09
CA LYS A 31 -10.44 3.32 20.44
C LYS A 31 -9.84 1.92 20.43
N ALA A 32 -8.71 1.71 19.76
CA ALA A 32 -8.00 0.42 19.75
C ALA A 32 -7.60 -0.01 21.17
N SER A 33 -7.39 0.96 22.07
CA SER A 33 -7.10 0.72 23.47
C SER A 33 -8.22 0.00 24.24
N LEU A 34 -9.44 -0.07 23.71
CA LEU A 34 -10.54 -0.86 24.30
C LEU A 34 -10.27 -2.37 24.21
N ALA A 35 -9.34 -2.80 23.36
CA ALA A 35 -8.92 -4.20 23.22
C ALA A 35 -7.76 -4.59 24.14
N ILE A 36 -7.36 -3.69 25.05
CA ILE A 36 -6.36 -3.97 26.09
C ILE A 36 -7.06 -4.77 27.20
N ASP A 37 -6.82 -6.07 27.24
CA ASP A 37 -7.30 -7.01 28.27
C ASP A 37 -6.12 -7.62 29.06
N ASP A 38 -6.42 -8.51 30.01
CA ASP A 38 -5.39 -9.19 30.79
C ASP A 38 -4.45 -10.02 29.91
N ALA A 39 -4.97 -10.65 28.85
CA ALA A 39 -4.19 -11.43 27.91
C ALA A 39 -3.22 -10.56 27.10
N PHE A 40 -3.62 -9.35 26.72
CA PHE A 40 -2.74 -8.34 26.18
C PHE A 40 -1.60 -8.03 27.15
N TRP A 41 -1.89 -7.79 28.43
CA TRP A 41 -0.84 -7.44 29.41
C TRP A 41 0.16 -8.57 29.67
N GLU A 42 -0.30 -9.82 29.66
CA GLU A 42 0.57 -11.00 29.75
C GLU A 42 1.54 -11.04 28.56
N ARG A 43 1.03 -10.96 27.33
CA ARG A 43 1.87 -10.96 26.12
C ARG A 43 2.77 -9.75 26.02
N PHE A 44 2.22 -8.57 26.27
CA PHE A 44 2.98 -7.31 26.33
C PHE A 44 4.17 -7.45 27.28
N THR A 45 3.96 -8.03 28.47
CA THR A 45 5.04 -8.24 29.45
C THR A 45 6.09 -9.22 28.94
N LEU A 46 5.68 -10.35 28.37
CA LEU A 46 6.60 -11.36 27.80
C LEU A 46 7.40 -10.80 26.62
N ASN A 47 6.73 -10.13 25.70
CA ASN A 47 7.31 -9.59 24.48
C ASN A 47 8.21 -8.38 24.75
N ARG A 48 7.90 -7.56 25.76
CA ARG A 48 8.85 -6.56 26.27
C ARG A 48 10.10 -7.24 26.82
N CYS A 49 9.99 -8.33 27.58
CA CYS A 49 11.11 -8.91 28.32
C CYS A 49 12.02 -9.84 27.51
N ALA A 50 11.79 -10.04 26.20
CA ALA A 50 12.53 -10.99 25.37
C ALA A 50 14.02 -10.56 25.15
N PRO A 51 15.02 -11.34 25.62
CA PRO A 51 16.41 -10.88 25.79
C PRO A 51 17.35 -10.98 24.56
N HIS A 52 16.86 -10.94 23.31
CA HIS A 52 17.68 -11.34 22.15
C HIS A 52 17.77 -10.36 20.98
N HIS A 53 17.49 -9.07 21.15
CA HIS A 53 17.82 -8.10 20.09
C HIS A 53 19.18 -7.45 20.33
N PRO A 54 20.06 -7.35 19.31
CA PRO A 54 21.37 -6.66 19.41
C PRO A 54 21.28 -5.17 19.79
N LEU A 55 20.06 -4.63 19.93
CA LEU A 55 19.82 -3.25 20.32
C LEU A 55 19.56 -3.03 21.80
N GLY A 56 19.43 -4.07 22.66
CA GLY A 56 19.05 -3.86 24.07
C GLY A 56 17.90 -2.84 24.17
N SER A 57 16.80 -3.16 23.48
CA SER A 57 15.98 -2.17 22.76
C SER A 57 15.68 -0.86 23.51
N PRO A 58 15.83 0.32 22.88
CA PRO A 58 15.26 1.56 23.40
C PRO A 58 13.74 1.53 23.57
N ALA A 59 13.02 0.63 22.86
CA ALA A 59 11.63 0.31 23.18
C ALA A 59 11.52 -0.56 24.46
N LEU A 60 12.50 -1.39 24.77
CA LEU A 60 12.64 -2.09 26.05
C LEU A 60 12.93 -1.10 27.20
N LEU A 61 13.77 -0.09 26.97
CA LEU A 61 13.98 1.05 27.89
C LEU A 61 12.72 1.91 28.02
N PHE A 62 12.02 2.20 26.91
CA PHE A 62 10.71 2.86 26.91
C PHE A 62 9.72 2.17 27.84
N PHE A 63 9.52 0.86 27.64
CA PHE A 63 8.59 0.06 28.44
C PHE A 63 9.08 -0.25 29.86
N ASN A 64 10.34 0.05 30.19
CA ASN A 64 10.90 -0.13 31.52
C ASN A 64 10.92 1.17 32.33
N GLU A 65 11.07 2.35 31.70
CA GLU A 65 11.17 3.66 32.39
C GLU A 65 9.88 4.50 32.30
N ALA A 66 9.25 4.60 31.12
CA ALA A 66 8.01 5.38 30.93
C ALA A 66 6.76 4.66 31.49
N PHE A 67 6.86 3.35 31.69
CA PHE A 67 5.77 2.46 32.13
C PHE A 67 5.91 2.03 33.60
N THR A 68 6.49 2.89 34.45
CA THR A 68 6.83 2.55 35.83
C THR A 68 5.70 2.76 36.84
N THR A 69 4.73 3.65 36.56
CA THR A 69 3.67 4.02 37.52
C THR A 69 2.26 3.64 37.05
N ASP A 70 1.87 3.98 35.82
CA ASP A 70 0.58 3.58 35.24
C ASP A 70 0.74 3.23 33.75
N ARG A 71 0.85 1.91 33.50
CA ARG A 71 1.11 1.37 32.17
C ARG A 71 -0.07 1.52 31.22
N ALA A 72 -1.28 1.45 31.76
CA ALA A 72 -2.47 1.57 30.95
C ALA A 72 -2.62 3.02 30.48
N ALA A 73 -2.48 3.99 31.39
CA ALA A 73 -2.55 5.42 31.05
C ALA A 73 -1.52 5.81 29.97
N ALA A 74 -0.26 5.39 30.11
CA ALA A 74 0.78 5.67 29.12
C ALA A 74 0.46 5.07 27.74
N LEU A 75 -0.10 3.86 27.68
CA LEU A 75 -0.48 3.24 26.41
C LEU A 75 -1.70 3.92 25.77
N HIS A 76 -2.70 4.30 26.56
CA HIS A 76 -3.84 5.09 26.10
C HIS A 76 -3.39 6.44 25.52
N GLU A 77 -2.47 7.13 26.20
CA GLU A 77 -1.90 8.40 25.74
C GLU A 77 -1.16 8.24 24.41
N LEU A 78 -0.33 7.20 24.27
CA LEU A 78 0.34 6.89 23.01
C LEU A 78 -0.64 6.66 21.86
N HIS A 79 -1.68 5.85 22.07
CA HIS A 79 -2.69 5.59 21.06
C HIS A 79 -3.42 6.88 20.64
N ALA A 80 -3.72 7.76 21.59
CA ALA A 80 -4.33 9.07 21.31
C ALA A 80 -3.40 10.00 20.53
N LEU A 81 -2.12 10.07 20.91
CA LEU A 81 -1.10 10.87 20.23
C LEU A 81 -0.87 10.39 18.79
N PHE A 82 -0.82 9.06 18.55
CA PHE A 82 -0.76 8.52 17.19
C PHE A 82 -2.01 8.81 16.36
N ASP A 83 -3.19 8.89 16.97
CA ASP A 83 -4.44 9.14 16.23
C ASP A 83 -4.58 10.62 15.83
N HIS A 84 -4.12 11.54 16.67
CA HIS A 84 -4.52 12.96 16.58
C HIS A 84 -3.41 14.00 16.77
N ASP A 85 -2.23 13.65 17.31
CA ASP A 85 -1.20 14.65 17.64
C ASP A 85 0.23 14.09 17.53
N LEU A 86 0.70 13.90 16.29
CA LEU A 86 2.08 13.47 16.02
C LEU A 86 3.17 14.48 16.46
N PRO A 87 2.96 15.82 16.39
CA PRO A 87 3.85 16.77 17.06
C PRO A 87 3.92 16.56 18.59
N GLY A 88 2.78 16.35 19.25
CA GLY A 88 2.73 15.99 20.67
C GLY A 88 3.43 14.67 20.96
N LEU A 89 3.34 13.68 20.06
CA LEU A 89 4.07 12.43 20.17
C LEU A 89 5.59 12.65 20.20
N LEU A 90 6.12 13.51 19.32
CA LEU A 90 7.56 13.84 19.31
C LEU A 90 8.01 14.34 20.69
N GLU A 91 7.27 15.30 21.25
CA GLU A 91 7.60 15.89 22.55
C GLU A 91 7.42 14.89 23.70
N TYR A 92 6.37 14.06 23.65
CA TYR A 92 6.17 12.96 24.60
C TYR A 92 7.35 11.98 24.59
N LEU A 93 7.80 11.55 23.40
CA LEU A 93 8.90 10.60 23.28
C LEU A 93 10.24 11.22 23.69
N LYS A 94 10.46 12.52 23.47
CA LYS A 94 11.64 13.26 23.98
C LYS A 94 11.64 13.36 25.50
N ALA A 95 10.52 13.75 26.10
CA ALA A 95 10.38 13.91 27.54
C ALA A 95 10.64 12.59 28.30
N ASN A 96 10.32 11.46 27.65
CA ASN A 96 10.57 10.12 28.17
C ASN A 96 11.93 9.52 27.74
N GLY A 97 12.85 10.32 27.18
CA GLY A 97 14.23 9.91 26.89
C GLY A 97 14.41 8.98 25.68
N LEU A 98 13.39 8.84 24.84
CA LEU A 98 13.32 7.83 23.76
C LEU A 98 13.87 8.34 22.44
N LEU A 99 13.89 9.66 22.31
CA LEU A 99 14.49 10.40 21.23
C LEU A 99 15.56 11.28 21.85
N SER A 100 16.81 11.02 21.50
CA SER A 100 17.95 11.79 21.98
C SER A 100 19.09 11.74 20.98
N PRO A 101 20.05 12.68 21.05
CA PRO A 101 21.28 12.61 20.25
C PRO A 101 22.06 11.30 20.43
N ALA A 102 21.95 10.66 21.61
CA ALA A 102 22.57 9.35 21.86
C ALA A 102 21.89 8.24 21.06
N ILE A 103 20.55 8.26 20.96
CA ILE A 103 19.80 7.34 20.11
C ILE A 103 20.11 7.59 18.62
N ASP A 104 20.20 8.84 18.18
CA ASP A 104 20.58 9.14 16.80
C ASP A 104 21.97 8.59 16.46
N SER A 105 22.95 8.80 17.34
CA SER A 105 24.31 8.29 17.17
C SER A 105 24.35 6.76 17.12
N LEU A 106 23.56 6.11 17.97
CA LEU A 106 23.43 4.65 17.98
C LEU A 106 22.85 4.14 16.66
N GLU A 107 21.75 4.74 16.19
CA GLU A 107 21.07 4.33 14.96
C GLU A 107 21.89 4.59 13.70
N ALA A 108 22.65 5.68 13.66
CA ALA A 108 23.54 6.00 12.54
C ALA A 108 24.62 4.94 12.31
N GLY A 109 25.00 4.17 13.35
CA GLY A 109 25.96 3.08 13.26
C GLY A 109 25.37 1.72 12.84
N LEU A 110 24.05 1.62 12.63
CA LEU A 110 23.36 0.35 12.39
C LEU A 110 22.97 0.16 10.93
N PRO A 111 22.83 -1.08 10.46
CA PRO A 111 22.15 -1.37 9.20
C PRO A 111 20.71 -0.84 9.21
N VAL A 112 20.25 -0.27 8.10
CA VAL A 112 18.89 0.28 7.94
C VAL A 112 17.81 -0.71 8.37
N GLY A 113 17.94 -1.98 7.97
CA GLY A 113 16.99 -3.05 8.35
C GLY A 113 16.87 -3.24 9.88
N ALA A 114 17.95 -3.07 10.63
CA ALA A 114 17.92 -3.19 12.10
C ALA A 114 17.15 -2.03 12.76
N VAL A 115 17.24 -0.83 12.18
CA VAL A 115 16.47 0.34 12.63
C VAL A 115 14.98 0.18 12.28
N ILE A 116 14.67 -0.35 11.09
CA ILE A 116 13.29 -0.67 10.71
C ILE A 116 12.70 -1.72 11.66
N ASP A 117 13.43 -2.81 11.92
CA ASP A 117 12.99 -3.87 12.83
C ASP A 117 12.75 -3.35 14.26
N LYS A 118 13.55 -2.39 14.73
CA LYS A 118 13.35 -1.71 16.02
C LYS A 118 11.97 -1.05 16.07
N TYR A 119 11.63 -0.23 15.06
CA TYR A 119 10.37 0.51 15.04
C TYR A 119 9.17 -0.38 14.71
N ARG A 120 9.33 -1.42 13.88
CA ARG A 120 8.29 -2.44 13.68
C ARG A 120 7.94 -3.13 15.00
N ARG A 121 8.94 -3.57 15.77
CA ARG A 121 8.73 -4.20 17.09
C ARG A 121 8.02 -3.26 18.07
N PHE A 122 8.32 -1.97 18.01
CA PHE A 122 7.61 -0.97 18.81
C PHE A 122 6.10 -0.99 18.51
N ALA A 123 5.71 -0.94 17.23
CA ALA A 123 4.30 -1.04 16.82
C ALA A 123 3.69 -2.40 17.18
N ASP A 124 4.43 -3.49 16.99
CA ASP A 124 3.97 -4.85 17.33
C ASP A 124 3.62 -4.99 18.81
N VAL A 125 4.38 -4.35 19.70
CA VAL A 125 4.16 -4.40 21.15
C VAL A 125 2.96 -3.55 21.56
N ILE A 126 2.80 -2.33 21.04
CA ILE A 126 1.67 -1.45 21.41
C ILE A 126 0.33 -1.89 20.81
N TYR A 127 0.34 -2.76 19.80
CA TYR A 127 -0.84 -3.35 19.16
C TYR A 127 -0.86 -4.88 19.23
N ASP A 128 -0.27 -5.48 20.26
CA ASP A 128 -0.24 -6.93 20.48
C ASP A 128 -1.59 -7.50 20.94
N PHE A 129 -2.67 -7.12 20.24
CA PHE A 129 -4.04 -7.53 20.53
C PHE A 129 -4.24 -9.02 20.28
N THR A 130 -5.19 -9.61 21.00
CA THR A 130 -5.52 -11.04 20.88
C THR A 130 -6.13 -11.34 19.51
N ASP A 131 -6.85 -10.38 18.93
CA ASP A 131 -7.43 -10.46 17.59
C ASP A 131 -6.43 -9.98 16.52
N PRO A 132 -5.93 -10.88 15.64
CA PRO A 132 -5.00 -10.53 14.57
C PRO A 132 -5.59 -9.56 13.53
N ALA A 133 -6.92 -9.59 13.32
CA ALA A 133 -7.58 -8.67 12.40
C ALA A 133 -7.60 -7.25 12.96
N LEU A 134 -7.86 -7.10 14.25
CA LEU A 134 -7.80 -5.81 14.93
C LEU A 134 -6.36 -5.26 14.93
N LYS A 135 -5.36 -6.11 15.19
CA LYS A 135 -3.94 -5.71 15.08
C LYS A 135 -3.61 -5.19 13.68
N ALA A 136 -4.00 -5.93 12.63
CA ALA A 136 -3.78 -5.50 11.25
C ALA A 136 -4.46 -4.15 10.94
N ALA A 137 -5.71 -3.96 11.37
CA ALA A 137 -6.44 -2.71 11.20
C ALA A 137 -5.77 -1.54 11.94
N ALA A 138 -5.28 -1.74 13.17
CA ALA A 138 -4.59 -0.71 13.93
C ALA A 138 -3.26 -0.30 13.28
N CYS A 139 -2.43 -1.28 12.88
CA CYS A 139 -1.17 -0.99 12.18
C CYS A 139 -1.39 -0.27 10.84
N PHE A 140 -2.44 -0.65 10.09
CA PHE A 140 -2.78 0.00 8.84
C PHE A 140 -3.30 1.43 9.02
N ALA A 141 -4.14 1.65 10.04
CA ALA A 141 -4.59 2.99 10.43
C ALA A 141 -3.42 3.88 10.90
N LEU A 142 -2.47 3.32 11.66
CA LEU A 142 -1.22 3.99 12.04
C LEU A 142 -0.43 4.48 10.81
N GLY A 143 -0.23 3.61 9.82
CA GLY A 143 0.41 4.00 8.55
C GLY A 143 -0.30 5.17 7.86
N ASN A 144 -1.63 5.15 7.84
CA ASN A 144 -2.45 6.24 7.30
C ASN A 144 -2.33 7.55 8.09
N ARG A 145 -2.34 7.52 9.43
CA ARG A 145 -2.15 8.72 10.26
C ARG A 145 -0.77 9.35 10.03
N ILE A 146 0.27 8.52 9.91
CA ILE A 146 1.63 8.98 9.60
C ILE A 146 1.69 9.57 8.20
N PHE A 147 1.04 8.95 7.21
CA PHE A 147 0.96 9.49 5.85
C PHE A 147 0.37 10.90 5.85
N ASP A 148 -0.77 11.08 6.52
CA ASP A 148 -1.45 12.36 6.60
C ASP A 148 -0.59 13.42 7.29
N PHE A 149 0.13 13.05 8.35
CA PHE A 149 1.07 13.98 8.98
C PHE A 149 2.21 14.39 8.03
N CYS A 150 2.84 13.42 7.37
CA CYS A 150 3.99 13.66 6.51
C CYS A 150 3.64 14.49 5.26
N LEU A 151 2.48 14.24 4.66
CA LEU A 151 2.14 14.71 3.31
C LEU A 151 0.82 15.50 3.23
N GLY A 152 0.05 15.57 4.32
CA GLY A 152 -1.15 16.38 4.44
C GLY A 152 -0.85 17.88 4.47
N ALA A 153 -1.82 18.67 4.01
CA ALA A 153 -1.63 20.11 3.81
C ALA A 153 -1.35 20.87 5.11
N GLU A 154 -1.99 20.47 6.19
CA GLU A 154 -1.94 21.18 7.47
C GLU A 154 -0.65 20.91 8.26
N SER A 155 -0.03 19.75 8.04
CA SER A 155 1.08 19.23 8.86
C SER A 155 2.41 19.11 8.12
N HIS A 156 2.41 19.24 6.78
CA HIS A 156 3.62 19.05 5.98
C HIS A 156 4.76 19.98 6.39
N GLU A 157 4.48 21.24 6.78
CA GLU A 157 5.52 22.17 7.22
C GLU A 157 6.22 21.69 8.51
N ALA A 158 5.44 21.13 9.44
CA ALA A 158 5.99 20.54 10.66
C ALA A 158 6.86 19.31 10.33
N PHE A 159 6.41 18.46 9.42
CA PHE A 159 7.20 17.32 8.95
C PHE A 159 8.48 17.76 8.22
N ARG A 160 8.42 18.77 7.35
CA ARG A 160 9.59 19.33 6.66
C ARG A 160 10.62 19.88 7.65
N SER A 161 10.14 20.61 8.66
CA SER A 161 10.97 21.13 9.75
C SER A 161 11.63 20.00 10.54
N LEU A 162 10.89 18.92 10.77
CA LEU A 162 11.40 17.71 11.44
C LEU A 162 12.55 17.05 10.66
N LEU A 163 12.41 16.90 9.35
CA LEU A 163 13.45 16.31 8.50
C LEU A 163 14.74 17.15 8.43
N ALA A 164 14.63 18.46 8.62
CA ALA A 164 15.77 19.37 8.62
C ALA A 164 16.57 19.35 9.94
N ARG A 165 15.98 18.87 11.04
CA ARG A 165 16.56 18.91 12.39
C ARG A 165 17.25 17.61 12.73
N THR A 166 18.57 17.67 12.93
CA THR A 166 19.37 16.47 13.21
C THR A 166 18.97 15.77 14.51
N GLU A 167 18.57 16.53 15.52
CA GLU A 167 18.13 16.03 16.81
C GLU A 167 16.80 15.25 16.76
N ASP A 168 15.99 15.48 15.73
CA ASP A 168 14.68 14.83 15.55
C ASP A 168 14.73 13.64 14.58
N ARG A 169 15.92 13.32 14.04
CA ARG A 169 16.12 12.22 13.09
C ARG A 169 15.63 10.85 13.58
N PRO A 170 15.79 10.46 14.85
CA PRO A 170 15.22 9.19 15.33
C PRO A 170 13.70 9.13 15.13
N PHE A 171 12.98 10.24 15.34
CA PHE A 171 11.55 10.28 15.08
C PHE A 171 11.24 10.23 13.58
N ALA A 172 12.03 10.92 12.76
CA ALA A 172 11.91 10.79 11.31
C ALA A 172 12.05 9.33 10.86
N ARG A 173 13.03 8.59 11.41
CA ARG A 173 13.21 7.15 11.13
C ARG A 173 12.02 6.33 11.63
N LEU A 174 11.48 6.61 12.83
CA LEU A 174 10.26 5.99 13.35
C LEU A 174 9.10 6.13 12.35
N LEU A 175 8.80 7.36 11.92
CA LEU A 175 7.70 7.62 10.99
C LEU A 175 7.91 6.90 9.66
N HIS A 176 9.11 6.98 9.07
CA HIS A 176 9.40 6.32 7.80
C HIS A 176 9.32 4.79 7.90
N SER A 177 9.84 4.20 8.98
CA SER A 177 9.78 2.75 9.19
C SER A 177 8.33 2.25 9.29
N LEU A 178 7.49 2.93 10.07
CA LEU A 178 6.09 2.52 10.26
C LEU A 178 5.24 2.79 9.01
N LEU A 179 5.46 3.93 8.35
CA LEU A 179 4.80 4.25 7.08
C LEU A 179 5.14 3.21 6.01
N TRP A 180 6.42 2.92 5.81
CA TRP A 180 6.88 1.91 4.87
C TRP A 180 6.35 0.52 5.20
N GLN A 181 6.44 0.10 6.48
CA GLN A 181 6.01 -1.23 6.89
C GLN A 181 4.53 -1.45 6.59
N HIS A 182 3.68 -0.48 6.96
CA HIS A 182 2.23 -0.67 6.97
C HIS A 182 1.52 -0.24 5.68
N LEU A 183 2.15 0.56 4.81
CA LEU A 183 1.56 0.93 3.51
C LEU A 183 2.29 0.33 2.31
N SER A 184 3.56 -0.08 2.44
CA SER A 184 4.33 -0.75 1.38
C SER A 184 4.61 -2.22 1.74
N ALA A 185 5.50 -2.49 2.69
CA ALA A 185 6.06 -3.84 2.91
C ALA A 185 5.01 -4.93 3.22
N ASP A 186 4.20 -4.75 4.26
CA ASP A 186 3.05 -5.63 4.53
C ASP A 186 1.79 -5.10 3.84
N GLY A 187 1.67 -3.77 3.78
CA GLY A 187 0.48 -3.06 3.30
C GLY A 187 0.20 -3.17 1.80
N TRP A 188 1.14 -3.63 0.97
CA TRP A 188 0.90 -3.76 -0.48
C TRP A 188 -0.31 -4.66 -0.79
N ARG A 189 -0.64 -5.61 0.09
CA ARG A 189 -1.76 -6.55 -0.07
C ARG A 189 -3.10 -5.95 0.35
N ASP A 190 -3.06 -4.94 1.21
CA ASP A 190 -4.23 -4.45 1.92
C ASP A 190 -4.89 -3.29 1.16
N TRP A 191 -6.21 -3.23 1.24
CA TRP A 191 -7.04 -2.17 0.70
C TRP A 191 -7.64 -1.36 1.84
N HIS A 192 -7.62 -0.04 1.68
CA HIS A 192 -8.47 0.81 2.50
C HIS A 192 -9.90 0.80 1.96
N LEU A 193 -10.89 0.54 2.83
CA LEU A 193 -12.31 0.48 2.44
C LEU A 193 -12.77 1.76 1.74
N SER A 194 -12.42 2.93 2.28
CA SER A 194 -12.75 4.24 1.68
C SER A 194 -12.22 4.42 0.26
N CYS A 195 -11.08 3.80 -0.10
CA CYS A 195 -10.57 3.85 -1.47
C CYS A 195 -11.49 3.08 -2.43
N LEU A 196 -11.91 1.87 -2.05
CA LEU A 196 -12.87 1.06 -2.81
C LEU A 196 -14.22 1.76 -2.95
N GLU A 197 -14.73 2.37 -1.87
CA GLU A 197 -16.00 3.12 -1.88
C GLU A 197 -15.92 4.34 -2.81
N ALA A 198 -14.82 5.10 -2.75
CA ALA A 198 -14.60 6.24 -3.61
C ALA A 198 -14.54 5.82 -5.09
N LEU A 199 -13.78 4.77 -5.42
CA LEU A 199 -13.69 4.23 -6.78
C LEU A 199 -15.03 3.69 -7.28
N ARG A 200 -15.81 3.04 -6.42
CA ARG A 200 -17.17 2.60 -6.74
C ARG A 200 -18.07 3.78 -7.10
N ALA A 201 -18.00 4.87 -6.35
CA ALA A 201 -18.75 6.09 -6.66
C ALA A 201 -18.35 6.67 -8.02
N GLN A 202 -17.04 6.71 -8.34
CA GLN A 202 -16.55 7.11 -9.67
C GLN A 202 -17.07 6.19 -10.78
N SER A 203 -17.06 4.88 -10.56
CA SER A 203 -17.53 3.89 -11.53
C SER A 203 -19.03 3.99 -11.80
N LEU A 204 -19.85 4.27 -10.76
CA LEU A 204 -21.28 4.51 -10.90
C LEU A 204 -21.60 5.79 -11.71
N GLN A 205 -20.66 6.73 -11.78
CA GLN A 205 -20.73 7.91 -12.66
C GLN A 205 -20.29 7.62 -14.09
N GLY A 206 -20.00 6.35 -14.42
CA GLY A 206 -19.58 5.92 -15.75
C GLY A 206 -18.08 6.02 -16.00
N ARG A 207 -17.27 6.37 -14.99
CA ARG A 207 -15.82 6.46 -15.15
C ARG A 207 -15.17 5.06 -15.20
N THR A 208 -14.14 4.95 -16.01
CA THR A 208 -13.26 3.77 -16.08
C THR A 208 -12.16 3.90 -15.04
N VAL A 209 -11.96 2.87 -14.22
CA VAL A 209 -10.83 2.81 -13.29
C VAL A 209 -9.59 2.34 -14.03
N VAL A 210 -8.58 3.20 -14.15
CA VAL A 210 -7.29 2.86 -14.75
C VAL A 210 -6.31 2.57 -13.62
N TYR A 211 -5.76 1.35 -13.60
CA TYR A 211 -4.83 0.89 -12.58
C TYR A 211 -3.48 0.48 -13.19
N PRO A 212 -2.52 1.41 -13.27
CA PRO A 212 -1.15 1.12 -13.66
C PRO A 212 -0.44 0.27 -12.60
N ALA A 213 0.30 -0.74 -13.06
CA ALA A 213 0.95 -1.79 -12.27
C ALA A 213 -0.01 -2.51 -11.29
N GLY A 214 -1.30 -2.58 -11.64
CA GLY A 214 -2.33 -3.10 -10.72
C GLY A 214 -2.31 -4.62 -10.48
N GLY A 215 -1.52 -5.40 -11.23
CA GLY A 215 -1.49 -6.85 -11.06
C GLY A 215 -2.89 -7.49 -10.99
N CYS A 216 -3.07 -8.45 -10.09
CA CYS A 216 -4.36 -9.13 -9.87
C CYS A 216 -5.33 -8.37 -8.96
N ASP A 217 -5.01 -7.14 -8.58
CA ASP A 217 -5.81 -6.39 -7.61
C ASP A 217 -7.22 -6.07 -8.10
N PHE A 218 -7.44 -6.10 -9.42
CA PHE A 218 -8.77 -5.93 -10.02
C PHE A 218 -9.81 -6.93 -9.51
N TYR A 219 -9.40 -8.07 -8.92
CA TYR A 219 -10.31 -8.99 -8.25
C TYR A 219 -11.16 -8.28 -7.18
N GLN A 220 -10.54 -7.41 -6.35
CA GLN A 220 -11.28 -6.67 -5.32
C GLN A 220 -12.17 -5.60 -5.91
N LEU A 221 -11.74 -4.95 -7.00
CA LEU A 221 -12.57 -3.98 -7.73
C LEU A 221 -13.87 -4.63 -8.22
N LEU A 222 -13.75 -5.79 -8.89
CA LEU A 222 -14.91 -6.57 -9.36
C LEU A 222 -15.84 -6.94 -8.21
N ARG A 223 -15.27 -7.43 -7.10
CA ARG A 223 -16.03 -7.78 -5.90
C ARG A 223 -16.73 -6.60 -5.21
N HIS A 224 -16.30 -5.37 -5.50
CA HIS A 224 -16.90 -4.14 -4.96
C HIS A 224 -17.81 -3.42 -5.96
N GLY A 225 -18.17 -4.09 -7.06
CA GLY A 225 -19.11 -3.54 -8.03
C GLY A 225 -18.50 -2.56 -9.03
N ILE A 226 -17.17 -2.57 -9.19
CA ILE A 226 -16.44 -1.76 -10.15
C ILE A 226 -16.16 -2.65 -11.37
N TYR A 227 -16.78 -2.34 -12.50
CA TYR A 227 -16.78 -3.26 -13.65
C TYR A 227 -16.14 -2.70 -14.92
N ASN A 228 -15.83 -1.40 -14.96
CA ASN A 228 -15.09 -0.78 -16.05
C ASN A 228 -13.66 -0.50 -15.58
N ILE A 229 -12.75 -1.40 -15.93
CA ILE A 229 -11.38 -1.42 -15.39
C ILE A 229 -10.38 -1.54 -16.55
N GLU A 230 -9.32 -0.73 -16.53
CA GLU A 230 -8.13 -0.90 -17.35
C GLU A 230 -6.93 -1.17 -16.45
N VAL A 231 -6.27 -2.31 -16.59
CA VAL A 231 -5.01 -2.64 -15.91
C VAL A 231 -3.87 -2.51 -16.90
N ILE A 232 -2.84 -1.73 -16.56
CA ILE A 232 -1.67 -1.51 -17.42
C ILE A 232 -0.44 -2.00 -16.69
N ASP A 233 0.19 -3.05 -17.18
CA ASP A 233 1.33 -3.65 -16.48
C ASP A 233 2.21 -4.42 -17.49
N PRO A 234 3.55 -4.26 -17.45
CA PRO A 234 4.46 -4.94 -18.37
C PRO A 234 4.48 -6.48 -18.20
N PHE A 235 3.96 -6.99 -17.06
CA PHE A 235 3.80 -8.39 -16.68
C PHE A 235 5.12 -9.20 -16.50
N LEU A 236 4.96 -10.42 -15.97
CA LEU A 236 5.97 -11.51 -15.91
C LEU A 236 6.97 -11.49 -17.09
N PRO A 237 8.28 -11.75 -16.83
CA PRO A 237 8.85 -12.28 -15.58
C PRO A 237 9.51 -11.26 -14.64
N SER A 238 9.33 -9.95 -14.84
CA SER A 238 10.07 -8.94 -14.06
C SER A 238 9.85 -9.03 -12.54
N GLN A 239 8.71 -9.56 -12.08
CA GLN A 239 8.31 -9.70 -10.68
C GLN A 239 7.49 -10.98 -10.40
N GLY A 240 8.02 -12.17 -10.72
CA GLY A 240 7.23 -13.42 -10.71
C GLY A 240 6.48 -13.76 -9.42
N ASP A 241 7.03 -13.40 -8.27
CA ASP A 241 6.41 -13.63 -6.96
C ASP A 241 5.18 -12.74 -6.69
N TYR A 242 4.93 -11.72 -7.51
CA TYR A 242 3.83 -10.76 -7.35
C TYR A 242 2.66 -11.01 -8.31
N TYR A 243 2.64 -12.15 -9.02
CA TYR A 243 1.53 -12.51 -9.89
C TYR A 243 0.77 -13.73 -9.37
N SER A 244 -0.52 -13.80 -9.71
CA SER A 244 -1.33 -14.99 -9.47
C SER A 244 -0.90 -16.13 -10.39
N GLU A 245 -1.18 -17.35 -9.97
CA GLU A 245 -0.91 -18.59 -10.69
C GLU A 245 -1.55 -18.62 -12.09
N GLY A 246 -2.73 -17.98 -12.25
CA GLY A 246 -3.44 -17.89 -13.52
C GLY A 246 -3.07 -16.69 -14.41
N TRP A 247 -2.07 -15.89 -14.05
CA TRP A 247 -1.79 -14.63 -14.75
C TRP A 247 -1.44 -14.82 -16.22
N SER A 248 -0.57 -15.77 -16.53
CA SER A 248 -0.19 -16.09 -17.91
C SER A 248 -1.41 -16.47 -18.77
N TRP A 249 -2.40 -17.14 -18.17
CA TRP A 249 -3.63 -17.50 -18.85
C TRP A 249 -4.55 -16.28 -19.07
N LEU A 250 -4.64 -15.36 -18.11
CA LEU A 250 -5.44 -14.12 -18.23
C LEU A 250 -5.06 -13.28 -19.46
N ILE A 251 -3.77 -13.25 -19.79
CA ILE A 251 -3.19 -12.39 -20.83
C ILE A 251 -2.90 -13.12 -22.14
N SER A 252 -3.11 -14.44 -22.19
CA SER A 252 -2.77 -15.28 -23.35
C SER A 252 -3.77 -15.15 -24.50
N ALA A 253 -3.28 -15.39 -25.73
CA ALA A 253 -4.07 -15.43 -26.96
C ALA A 253 -4.95 -16.68 -27.14
N GLN A 254 -5.11 -17.52 -26.10
CA GLN A 254 -5.54 -18.91 -26.26
C GLN A 254 -6.88 -19.08 -26.99
N THR A 255 -7.99 -18.63 -26.40
CA THR A 255 -9.33 -18.92 -26.93
C THR A 255 -10.33 -17.83 -26.51
N LEU A 256 -11.07 -17.28 -27.48
CA LEU A 256 -12.19 -16.38 -27.20
C LEU A 256 -13.34 -17.18 -26.57
N GLY A 257 -14.07 -16.56 -25.64
CA GLY A 257 -15.14 -17.22 -24.90
C GLY A 257 -14.66 -17.96 -23.64
N ASP A 258 -13.35 -18.02 -23.37
CA ASP A 258 -12.83 -18.44 -22.06
C ASP A 258 -13.53 -17.66 -20.94
N CYS A 259 -13.90 -18.34 -19.86
CA CYS A 259 -14.70 -17.78 -18.79
C CYS A 259 -14.03 -17.90 -17.42
N ILE A 260 -14.29 -16.94 -16.53
CA ILE A 260 -13.93 -16.98 -15.12
C ILE A 260 -15.19 -16.75 -14.29
N THR A 261 -15.52 -17.68 -13.41
CA THR A 261 -16.64 -17.49 -12.46
C THR A 261 -16.12 -16.92 -11.14
N ILE A 262 -16.65 -15.76 -10.74
CA ILE A 262 -16.26 -15.05 -9.52
C ILE A 262 -17.45 -14.98 -8.55
N PRO A 263 -17.37 -15.62 -7.36
CA PRO A 263 -18.42 -15.51 -6.36
C PRO A 263 -18.42 -14.12 -5.69
N CYS A 264 -19.59 -13.52 -5.53
CA CYS A 264 -19.82 -12.18 -4.97
C CYS A 264 -20.97 -12.20 -3.94
N GLY A 265 -20.81 -12.97 -2.86
CA GLY A 265 -21.88 -13.13 -1.86
C GLY A 265 -23.07 -13.89 -2.47
N ASP A 266 -24.25 -13.27 -2.49
CA ASP A 266 -25.49 -13.88 -2.99
C ASP A 266 -25.64 -13.88 -4.52
N HIS A 267 -24.66 -13.32 -5.25
CA HIS A 267 -24.61 -13.33 -6.70
C HIS A 267 -23.20 -13.66 -7.20
N GLY A 268 -23.05 -13.90 -8.50
CA GLY A 268 -21.76 -14.13 -9.13
C GLY A 268 -21.53 -13.25 -10.36
N LEU A 269 -20.27 -13.23 -10.78
CA LEU A 269 -19.83 -12.60 -12.02
C LEU A 269 -19.22 -13.66 -12.93
N VAL A 270 -19.42 -13.48 -14.23
CA VAL A 270 -18.70 -14.21 -15.27
C VAL A 270 -17.86 -13.22 -16.05
N LEU A 271 -16.53 -13.37 -15.98
CA LEU A 271 -15.63 -12.70 -16.92
C LEU A 271 -15.53 -13.57 -18.17
N ARG A 272 -15.83 -13.04 -19.35
CA ARG A 272 -15.73 -13.76 -20.62
C ARG A 272 -14.72 -13.07 -21.52
N ARG A 273 -13.71 -13.78 -22.03
CA ARG A 273 -12.72 -13.22 -22.95
C ARG A 273 -13.38 -12.89 -24.28
N GLU A 274 -13.43 -11.61 -24.62
CA GLU A 274 -14.10 -11.10 -25.83
C GLU A 274 -13.12 -10.82 -26.96
N SER A 275 -11.90 -10.38 -26.62
CA SER A 275 -10.88 -10.08 -27.62
C SER A 275 -9.46 -10.24 -27.09
N HIS A 276 -8.55 -10.48 -28.03
CA HIS A 276 -7.11 -10.44 -27.83
C HIS A 276 -6.48 -9.75 -29.05
N GLN A 277 -5.68 -8.73 -28.80
CA GLN A 277 -4.94 -8.00 -29.84
C GLN A 277 -3.45 -8.06 -29.54
N SER A 278 -2.70 -8.74 -30.41
CA SER A 278 -1.24 -8.63 -30.47
C SER A 278 -0.85 -7.32 -31.15
N LEU A 279 0.13 -6.60 -30.60
CA LEU A 279 0.50 -5.27 -31.09
C LEU A 279 1.94 -5.21 -31.58
N ALA A 280 2.90 -5.42 -30.69
CA ALA A 280 4.34 -5.28 -30.95
C ALA A 280 5.13 -6.10 -29.92
N THR A 281 6.45 -5.96 -29.88
CA THR A 281 7.27 -6.42 -28.75
C THR A 281 7.91 -5.22 -28.05
N PHE A 282 8.35 -5.43 -26.81
CA PHE A 282 9.13 -4.47 -26.04
C PHE A 282 10.16 -5.20 -25.18
N GLU A 283 11.22 -4.51 -24.79
CA GLU A 283 12.27 -5.04 -23.92
C GLU A 283 12.00 -4.65 -22.47
N ALA A 284 12.15 -5.60 -21.55
CA ALA A 284 11.98 -5.38 -20.12
C ALA A 284 13.19 -5.92 -19.33
N LEU A 285 13.72 -5.11 -18.42
CA LEU A 285 14.76 -5.55 -17.47
C LEU A 285 14.10 -6.38 -16.36
N LEU A 286 14.60 -7.60 -16.16
CA LEU A 286 14.14 -8.52 -15.13
C LEU A 286 14.82 -8.23 -13.79
N SER A 287 14.23 -8.74 -12.70
CA SER A 287 14.85 -8.70 -11.37
C SER A 287 16.21 -9.40 -11.30
N THR A 288 16.49 -10.32 -12.23
CA THR A 288 17.79 -10.98 -12.41
C THR A 288 18.85 -10.08 -13.04
N GLY A 289 18.47 -8.91 -13.55
CA GLY A 289 19.33 -8.02 -14.35
C GLY A 289 19.40 -8.39 -15.83
N GLU A 290 18.70 -9.44 -16.27
CA GLU A 290 18.61 -9.82 -17.68
C GLU A 290 17.53 -9.02 -18.42
N THR A 291 17.70 -8.80 -19.72
CA THR A 291 16.67 -8.19 -20.56
C THR A 291 15.85 -9.28 -21.26
N ALA A 292 14.53 -9.22 -21.13
CA ALA A 292 13.59 -10.09 -21.84
C ALA A 292 12.81 -9.33 -22.92
N VAL A 293 12.61 -9.97 -24.07
CA VAL A 293 11.72 -9.47 -25.13
C VAL A 293 10.31 -10.03 -24.89
N LEU A 294 9.35 -9.14 -24.64
CA LEU A 294 7.97 -9.48 -24.32
C LEU A 294 7.02 -8.98 -25.41
N GLU A 295 5.92 -9.68 -25.61
CA GLU A 295 4.85 -9.24 -26.51
C GLU A 295 4.03 -8.12 -25.85
N ARG A 296 3.73 -7.04 -26.57
CA ARG A 296 2.72 -6.05 -26.23
C ARG A 296 1.37 -6.55 -26.70
N CYS A 297 0.39 -6.64 -25.81
CA CYS A 297 -0.96 -7.08 -26.14
C CYS A 297 -2.03 -6.32 -25.36
N LYS A 298 -3.27 -6.41 -25.86
CA LYS A 298 -4.49 -5.94 -25.20
C LYS A 298 -5.49 -7.10 -25.15
N VAL A 299 -5.96 -7.45 -23.96
CA VAL A 299 -6.98 -8.50 -23.75
C VAL A 299 -8.21 -7.87 -23.12
N CYS A 300 -9.38 -8.09 -23.70
CA CYS A 300 -10.64 -7.59 -23.16
C CYS A 300 -11.49 -8.74 -22.64
N TRP A 301 -11.97 -8.59 -21.42
CA TRP A 301 -12.91 -9.48 -20.75
C TRP A 301 -14.21 -8.71 -20.51
N GLY A 302 -15.31 -9.18 -21.06
CA GLY A 302 -16.64 -8.67 -20.69
C GLY A 302 -17.02 -9.16 -19.30
N VAL A 303 -17.58 -8.28 -18.48
CA VAL A 303 -18.07 -8.61 -17.13
C VAL A 303 -19.58 -8.83 -17.22
N TYR A 304 -20.06 -10.00 -16.82
CA TYR A 304 -21.46 -10.41 -16.92
C TYR A 304 -22.01 -10.82 -15.55
N SER A 305 -23.29 -10.55 -15.30
CA SER A 305 -24.02 -11.14 -14.18
C SER A 305 -24.32 -12.61 -14.47
N ASP A 306 -24.07 -13.50 -13.51
CA ASP A 306 -24.40 -14.92 -13.63
C ASP A 306 -25.92 -15.20 -13.60
N MET A 307 -26.72 -14.32 -12.99
CA MET A 307 -28.16 -14.50 -12.83
C MET A 307 -28.94 -14.31 -14.13
N ASN A 308 -28.50 -13.40 -15.01
CA ASN A 308 -29.28 -12.97 -16.18
C ASN A 308 -28.44 -12.72 -17.44
N GLU A 309 -27.15 -13.06 -17.41
CA GLU A 309 -26.18 -12.84 -18.50
C GLU A 309 -26.11 -11.38 -19.01
N ARG A 310 -26.58 -10.42 -18.22
CA ARG A 310 -26.47 -9.00 -18.58
C ARG A 310 -25.01 -8.57 -18.45
N ARG A 311 -24.51 -7.88 -19.47
CA ARG A 311 -23.20 -7.20 -19.42
C ARG A 311 -23.25 -6.05 -18.42
N LEU A 312 -22.32 -6.06 -17.47
CA LEU A 312 -22.15 -5.08 -16.41
C LEU A 312 -21.01 -4.09 -16.70
N GLY A 313 -19.99 -4.53 -17.43
CA GLY A 313 -18.81 -3.70 -17.75
C GLY A 313 -17.77 -4.44 -18.58
N THR A 314 -16.53 -3.94 -18.53
CA THR A 314 -15.37 -4.51 -19.22
C THR A 314 -14.10 -4.39 -18.37
N LEU A 315 -13.36 -5.48 -18.26
CA LEU A 315 -11.99 -5.50 -17.78
C LEU A 315 -11.04 -5.57 -18.99
N THR A 316 -10.12 -4.62 -19.08
CA THR A 316 -9.12 -4.56 -20.14
C THR A 316 -7.73 -4.70 -19.52
N LEU A 317 -6.94 -5.64 -20.01
CA LEU A 317 -5.56 -5.88 -19.59
C LEU A 317 -4.61 -5.44 -20.70
N HIS A 318 -3.71 -4.51 -20.39
CA HIS A 318 -2.68 -4.00 -21.29
C HIS A 318 -1.31 -4.51 -20.85
N ARG A 319 -0.66 -5.32 -21.70
CA ARG A 319 0.74 -5.73 -21.50
C ARG A 319 1.69 -4.68 -22.06
N ARG A 320 2.14 -3.74 -21.23
CA ARG A 320 3.11 -2.69 -21.60
C ARG A 320 3.57 -1.92 -20.37
N PHE A 321 4.65 -1.16 -20.52
CA PHE A 321 4.98 -0.11 -19.57
C PHE A 321 3.92 1.00 -19.58
N THR A 322 3.74 1.60 -18.42
CA THR A 322 2.93 2.80 -18.25
C THR A 322 3.61 4.00 -18.91
N GLU A 323 2.80 4.89 -19.47
CA GLU A 323 3.21 6.10 -20.17
C GLU A 323 2.53 7.31 -19.50
N THR A 324 3.07 8.53 -19.67
CA THR A 324 2.51 9.76 -19.04
C THR A 324 1.03 9.95 -19.32
N HIS A 325 0.58 9.61 -20.54
CA HIS A 325 -0.81 9.79 -20.95
C HIS A 325 -1.80 8.88 -20.19
N ASP A 326 -1.34 7.79 -19.60
CA ASP A 326 -2.17 6.93 -18.73
C ASP A 326 -2.63 7.66 -17.47
N PHE A 327 -1.94 8.77 -17.16
CA PHE A 327 -2.21 9.67 -16.06
C PHE A 327 -2.68 11.06 -16.54
N ALA A 328 -2.98 11.24 -17.83
CA ALA A 328 -3.48 12.51 -18.36
C ALA A 328 -4.91 12.82 -17.88
N ALA A 329 -5.23 14.10 -17.72
CA ALA A 329 -6.54 14.61 -17.31
C ALA A 329 -7.64 14.11 -18.27
N ASP A 330 -8.54 13.29 -17.74
CA ASP A 330 -9.68 12.75 -18.47
C ASP A 330 -10.81 12.51 -17.47
N GLU A 331 -11.89 13.27 -17.61
CA GLU A 331 -13.06 13.18 -16.72
C GLU A 331 -13.77 11.82 -16.81
N SER A 332 -13.49 11.04 -17.87
CA SER A 332 -14.00 9.67 -18.03
C SER A 332 -13.18 8.62 -17.27
N ARG A 333 -12.09 9.02 -16.61
CA ARG A 333 -11.14 8.10 -15.96
C ARG A 333 -10.95 8.45 -14.49
N ALA A 334 -10.86 7.41 -13.66
CA ALA A 334 -10.37 7.50 -12.28
C ALA A 334 -9.07 6.70 -12.20
N VAL A 335 -7.97 7.33 -11.77
CA VAL A 335 -6.69 6.63 -11.65
C VAL A 335 -6.53 6.05 -10.26
N LEU A 336 -6.22 4.76 -10.23
CA LEU A 336 -5.84 4.00 -9.05
C LEU A 336 -4.36 3.66 -9.13
N VAL A 337 -3.65 3.80 -8.02
CA VAL A 337 -2.26 3.33 -7.84
C VAL A 337 -2.11 2.63 -6.50
N SER A 338 -1.07 1.80 -6.36
CA SER A 338 -0.63 1.33 -5.04
C SER A 338 0.23 2.42 -4.37
N PHE A 339 0.51 2.27 -3.07
CA PHE A 339 1.40 3.16 -2.34
C PHE A 339 2.84 3.14 -2.90
N ASN A 340 3.32 1.98 -3.35
CA ASN A 340 4.61 1.84 -4.00
C ASN A 340 4.64 2.67 -5.30
N GLU A 341 3.59 2.56 -6.10
CA GLU A 341 3.47 3.27 -7.36
C GLU A 341 3.29 4.77 -7.13
N LEU A 342 2.61 5.19 -6.05
CA LEU A 342 2.53 6.60 -5.65
C LEU A 342 3.94 7.21 -5.48
N PHE A 343 4.85 6.48 -4.84
CA PHE A 343 6.23 6.93 -4.67
C PHE A 343 6.99 6.96 -5.99
N LEU A 344 6.88 5.92 -6.81
CA LEU A 344 7.52 5.86 -8.13
C LEU A 344 7.01 6.99 -9.04
N PHE A 345 5.73 7.34 -8.92
CA PHE A 345 5.09 8.42 -9.63
C PHE A 345 5.63 9.79 -9.22
N ALA A 346 5.76 10.02 -7.91
CA ALA A 346 6.20 11.30 -7.37
C ALA A 346 7.70 11.56 -7.57
N THR A 347 8.56 10.53 -7.62
CA THR A 347 10.02 10.68 -7.61
C THR A 347 10.66 10.72 -9.00
N SER A 348 11.88 11.30 -9.08
CA SER A 348 12.66 11.38 -10.32
C SER A 348 13.36 10.06 -10.65
N ARG A 349 13.81 9.87 -11.89
CA ARG A 349 14.57 8.67 -12.30
C ARG A 349 15.86 8.46 -11.51
N GLU A 350 16.50 9.55 -11.10
CA GLU A 350 17.70 9.53 -10.25
C GLU A 350 17.43 8.92 -8.88
N ARG A 351 16.16 8.91 -8.46
CA ARG A 351 15.67 8.33 -7.20
C ARG A 351 14.79 7.10 -7.42
N ALA A 352 15.03 6.39 -8.51
CA ALA A 352 14.29 5.20 -8.93
C ALA A 352 12.79 5.39 -9.24
N GLY A 353 12.33 6.64 -9.37
CA GLY A 353 10.98 6.95 -9.85
C GLY A 353 10.84 6.88 -11.36
N TRP A 354 9.62 7.05 -11.86
CA TRP A 354 9.31 7.02 -13.30
C TRP A 354 9.78 8.29 -14.03
N GLY A 355 10.07 9.37 -13.29
CA GLY A 355 10.52 10.63 -13.86
C GLY A 355 9.42 11.40 -14.59
N LEU A 356 8.20 11.31 -14.07
CA LEU A 356 7.08 12.05 -14.61
C LEU A 356 7.18 13.53 -14.24
N ASP A 357 6.78 14.38 -15.18
CA ASP A 357 6.66 15.81 -14.97
C ASP A 357 5.33 16.13 -14.28
N LEU A 358 5.37 16.33 -12.95
CA LEU A 358 4.19 16.64 -12.16
C LEU A 358 3.60 18.01 -12.49
N ASP A 359 4.43 18.96 -12.95
CA ASP A 359 3.97 20.32 -13.29
C ASP A 359 3.13 20.33 -14.59
N SER A 360 3.24 19.27 -15.40
CA SER A 360 2.41 19.05 -16.59
C SER A 360 1.02 18.48 -16.29
N LEU A 361 0.75 18.07 -15.05
CA LEU A 361 -0.51 17.44 -14.66
C LEU A 361 -1.52 18.49 -14.17
N ASP A 362 -2.80 18.21 -14.38
CA ASP A 362 -3.89 19.05 -13.86
C ASP A 362 -3.86 19.07 -12.31
N PRO A 363 -3.73 20.26 -11.67
CA PRO A 363 -3.69 20.38 -10.21
C PRO A 363 -4.94 19.86 -9.48
N SER A 364 -6.10 19.85 -10.16
CA SER A 364 -7.35 19.33 -9.60
C SER A 364 -7.41 17.80 -9.58
N ARG A 365 -6.47 17.14 -10.24
CA ARG A 365 -6.41 15.68 -10.31
C ARG A 365 -6.07 15.09 -8.95
N VAL A 366 -6.71 13.96 -8.68
CA VAL A 366 -6.39 13.08 -7.56
C VAL A 366 -6.06 11.68 -8.06
N LEU A 367 -5.16 11.01 -7.35
CA LEU A 367 -4.89 9.59 -7.49
C LEU A 367 -5.59 8.85 -6.34
N HIS A 368 -6.43 7.89 -6.65
CA HIS A 368 -6.90 6.94 -5.65
C HIS A 368 -5.74 6.02 -5.31
N VAL A 369 -5.37 5.94 -4.03
CA VAL A 369 -4.27 5.07 -3.59
C VAL A 369 -4.88 3.92 -2.81
N LYS A 370 -4.63 2.70 -3.26
CA LYS A 370 -5.21 1.47 -2.69
C LYS A 370 -5.15 1.43 -1.16
N GLN A 371 -4.02 1.86 -0.58
CA GLN A 371 -3.75 1.79 0.85
C GLN A 371 -4.24 3.00 1.65
N LEU A 372 -4.68 4.09 1.01
CA LEU A 372 -4.98 5.34 1.69
C LEU A 372 -6.47 5.57 1.91
N ARG A 373 -6.81 6.20 3.04
CA ARG A 373 -8.18 6.61 3.36
C ARG A 373 -8.72 7.74 2.47
N ALA A 374 -7.82 8.56 1.94
CA ALA A 374 -8.13 9.68 1.06
C ALA A 374 -7.30 9.62 -0.22
N PRO A 375 -7.82 10.12 -1.37
CA PRO A 375 -7.03 10.26 -2.58
C PRO A 375 -5.84 11.22 -2.39
N ALA A 376 -4.73 10.96 -3.08
CA ALA A 376 -3.57 11.83 -3.11
C ALA A 376 -3.71 12.88 -4.23
N SER A 377 -3.65 14.17 -3.88
CA SER A 377 -3.64 15.25 -4.87
C SER A 377 -2.26 15.40 -5.54
N ILE A 378 -2.19 16.14 -6.65
CA ILE A 378 -0.90 16.52 -7.24
C ILE A 378 -0.01 17.25 -6.22
N GLU A 379 -0.59 18.12 -5.40
CA GLU A 379 0.14 18.81 -4.34
C GLU A 379 0.75 17.83 -3.31
N THR A 380 0.04 16.75 -2.98
CA THR A 380 0.55 15.68 -2.10
C THR A 380 1.80 15.03 -2.70
N LEU A 381 1.81 14.80 -4.03
CA LEU A 381 2.97 14.27 -4.74
C LEU A 381 4.14 15.25 -4.78
N CYS A 382 3.87 16.54 -4.97
CA CYS A 382 4.90 17.59 -4.90
C CYS A 382 5.54 17.66 -3.51
N ARG A 383 4.75 17.52 -2.45
CA ARG A 383 5.25 17.43 -1.07
C ARG A 383 6.12 16.19 -0.85
N LEU A 384 5.73 15.03 -1.41
CA LEU A 384 6.54 13.83 -1.36
C LEU A 384 7.89 14.06 -2.06
N ARG A 385 7.86 14.60 -3.28
CA ARG A 385 9.08 14.94 -4.05
C ARG A 385 9.99 15.92 -3.30
N ALA A 386 9.40 16.93 -2.65
CA ALA A 386 10.14 17.92 -1.87
C ALA A 386 10.74 17.31 -0.60
N ALA A 387 10.00 16.46 0.12
CA ALA A 387 10.50 15.76 1.30
C ALA A 387 11.68 14.84 0.95
N GLU A 388 11.60 14.13 -0.17
CA GLU A 388 12.70 13.33 -0.69
C GLU A 388 13.94 14.20 -0.96
N ALA A 389 13.78 15.40 -1.53
CA ALA A 389 14.90 16.29 -1.85
C ALA A 389 15.71 16.78 -0.63
N LEU A 390 15.20 16.61 0.60
CA LEU A 390 15.88 17.01 1.83
C LEU A 390 17.10 16.10 2.15
N PRO A 391 18.08 16.59 2.93
CA PRO A 391 19.27 15.82 3.32
C PRO A 391 18.98 14.81 4.44
N PHE A 392 17.91 14.01 4.28
CA PHE A 392 17.54 12.90 5.12
C PHE A 392 17.32 11.67 4.24
N HIS A 393 18.26 10.73 4.28
CA HIS A 393 18.19 9.49 3.52
C HIS A 393 18.16 8.31 4.49
N PHE A 394 17.05 7.57 4.50
CA PHE A 394 16.87 6.44 5.40
C PHE A 394 16.32 5.20 4.67
N ILE A 395 15.11 5.29 4.11
CA ILE A 395 14.48 4.22 3.32
C ILE A 395 13.72 4.82 2.14
N ASN A 396 13.72 4.11 1.02
CA ASN A 396 12.83 4.39 -0.10
C ASN A 396 11.41 3.90 0.24
N LEU A 397 10.46 4.83 0.40
CA LEU A 397 9.09 4.47 0.82
C LEU A 397 8.34 3.62 -0.23
N GLY A 398 8.77 3.64 -1.49
CA GLY A 398 8.21 2.82 -2.57
C GLY A 398 8.85 1.45 -2.77
N SER A 399 9.89 1.09 -2.00
CA SER A 399 10.53 -0.22 -2.16
C SER A 399 9.69 -1.33 -1.51
N CYS A 400 9.69 -2.52 -2.10
CA CYS A 400 9.24 -3.73 -1.42
C CYS A 400 10.28 -4.18 -0.38
N ALA A 401 9.89 -4.99 0.61
CA ALA A 401 10.84 -5.63 1.51
C ALA A 401 11.85 -6.45 0.70
N THR A 402 13.13 -6.10 0.81
CA THR A 402 14.26 -6.86 0.25
C THR A 402 14.60 -8.05 1.13
#